data_AF-A0A0A2WJT0-F1
#
_entry.id   AF-A0A0A2WJT0-F1
#
_cell.length_a   1.000
_cell.length_b   1.000
_cell.length_c   1.000
_cell.angle_alpha   90.00
_cell.angle_beta   90.00
_cell.angle_gamma   90.00
#
_symmetry.space_group_name_H-M   'P 1'
#
loop_
_entity.id
_entity.type
_entity.pdbx_description
1 polymer ?
#
loop_
_entity_poly.entity_id
_entity_poly.type
_entity_poly.pdbx_seq_one_letter_code
_entity_poly.pdbx_strand_id
1 'polypeptide(L)'
;MKENADFIRGRGESPFIRGFRLIDVTLENGITLRAAVGGQGEPLVLLHGHPQNHVTWRKIAPALAQHFTVIMPDIRGYGDSAKPTSDEDHRGYSKREMAKDIVLLVAQLGFRDGFAFMGHDRGARVGHRLALDYPALVKRSIFIDIAPTATMYALTDKTFATRYFWWFFLIQSSPVPEKMIAADPEFFLRKHIDGQLKTPGATEPEVFAEYLRCYQHPDTLRAICEDYRASATIDLEDDEADKHLRISTPLLVLWGEKGTVGQLYDVPATWQEKALDVQDGRPMSPNETPRAAWPLVEDLNVFVTVVRKESFANAAAELGLSPSYVSKRIALLEKSLGMRLFHRSARAIHLTSDGHKALSGALSVLESMGDFVSELAAWRDTLEGNIQMSCSFGFGSTYMPDALSALAERYPALNIKLTLTDRVVDLIEEGVDIEIRVGDDIKDLYITRQLSTNNRVLCAAPDYLAKHGTPGRIADLKSHKCLVIQERSAQFGVWPLTDGTDSVQAHVSSQLSSNNGSVVLSWALKGHGIILRSQWEVQRHIARGELVQILPDCEAKGLY
;
A
#
# COMPACT_ATOMS: atom_id res chain seq x y z
N MET A 1 -41.77 10.83 8.06
CA MET A 1 -40.93 10.09 7.09
C MET A 1 -41.67 9.58 5.84
N LYS A 2 -43.01 9.58 5.74
CA LYS A 2 -43.72 9.09 4.53
C LYS A 2 -43.92 10.11 3.40
N GLU A 3 -43.68 11.41 3.61
CA GLU A 3 -43.93 12.46 2.60
C GLU A 3 -42.78 12.76 1.62
N ASN A 4 -41.55 12.26 1.86
CA ASN A 4 -40.37 12.62 1.04
C ASN A 4 -39.92 11.54 0.03
N ALA A 5 -40.68 10.46 -0.14
CA ALA A 5 -40.26 9.32 -0.98
C ALA A 5 -40.20 9.65 -2.49
N ASP A 6 -40.99 10.61 -2.96
CA ASP A 6 -41.08 10.94 -4.39
C ASP A 6 -39.89 11.78 -4.91
N PHE A 7 -39.13 12.43 -4.01
CA PHE A 7 -38.03 13.33 -4.37
C PHE A 7 -36.63 12.78 -4.07
N ILE A 8 -36.54 11.65 -3.37
CA ILE A 8 -35.27 11.02 -3.00
C ILE A 8 -35.17 9.66 -3.68
N ARG A 9 -34.24 9.53 -4.62
CA ARG A 9 -33.96 8.28 -5.32
C ARG A 9 -32.68 7.64 -4.80
N GLY A 10 -32.79 6.43 -4.25
CA GLY A 10 -31.62 5.63 -3.85
C GLY A 10 -30.77 5.19 -5.04
N ARG A 11 -29.44 5.28 -4.90
CA ARG A 11 -28.45 4.84 -5.90
C ARG A 11 -27.57 3.68 -5.42
N GLY A 12 -27.83 3.15 -4.22
CA GLY A 12 -27.09 2.04 -3.63
C GLY A 12 -25.98 2.50 -2.68
N GLU A 13 -25.12 1.58 -2.27
CA GLU A 13 -23.97 1.88 -1.43
C GLU A 13 -22.90 2.67 -2.21
N SER A 14 -22.17 3.53 -1.52
CA SER A 14 -21.05 4.26 -2.11
C SER A 14 -19.89 3.29 -2.39
N PRO A 15 -19.34 3.27 -3.62
CA PRO A 15 -18.19 2.44 -3.94
C PRO A 15 -16.89 2.96 -3.31
N PHE A 16 -16.85 4.22 -2.86
CA PHE A 16 -15.64 4.87 -2.34
C PHE A 16 -15.66 5.11 -0.83
N ILE A 17 -16.83 5.09 -0.19
CA ILE A 17 -16.98 5.49 1.21
C ILE A 17 -17.81 4.45 1.95
N ARG A 18 -17.14 3.58 2.71
CA ARG A 18 -17.78 2.51 3.47
C ARG A 18 -18.81 3.06 4.46
N GLY A 19 -20.02 2.47 4.47
CA GLY A 19 -21.10 2.85 5.39
C GLY A 19 -21.90 4.08 4.94
N PHE A 20 -21.73 4.51 3.69
CA PHE A 20 -22.49 5.60 3.09
C PHE A 20 -23.31 5.09 1.91
N ARG A 21 -24.55 5.56 1.81
CA ARG A 21 -25.41 5.34 0.65
C ARG A 21 -25.41 6.56 -0.27
N LEU A 22 -25.49 6.31 -1.57
CA LEU A 22 -25.70 7.32 -2.58
C LEU A 22 -27.19 7.55 -2.79
N ILE A 23 -27.59 8.82 -2.88
CA ILE A 23 -28.94 9.25 -3.18
C ILE A 23 -28.90 10.40 -4.20
N ASP A 24 -29.93 10.50 -5.02
CA ASP A 24 -30.25 11.72 -5.76
C ASP A 24 -31.44 12.39 -5.09
N VAL A 25 -31.36 13.69 -4.83
CA VAL A 25 -32.42 14.49 -4.21
C VAL A 25 -32.85 15.58 -5.17
N THR A 26 -34.09 15.55 -5.63
CA THR A 26 -34.69 16.61 -6.45
C THR A 26 -35.29 17.68 -5.55
N LEU A 27 -34.63 18.84 -5.53
CA LEU A 27 -34.96 20.02 -4.74
C LEU A 27 -36.21 20.73 -5.25
N GLU A 28 -36.84 21.53 -4.39
CA GLU A 28 -38.03 22.31 -4.73
C GLU A 28 -37.80 23.32 -5.87
N ASN A 29 -36.55 23.75 -6.09
CA ASN A 29 -36.16 24.61 -7.21
C ASN A 29 -35.89 23.83 -8.52
N GLY A 30 -36.18 22.52 -8.56
CA GLY A 30 -36.00 21.66 -9.73
C GLY A 30 -34.58 21.12 -9.94
N ILE A 31 -33.61 21.53 -9.13
CA ILE A 31 -32.24 21.03 -9.18
C ILE A 31 -32.16 19.66 -8.53
N THR A 32 -31.48 18.71 -9.16
CA THR A 32 -31.20 17.41 -8.54
C THR A 32 -29.74 17.33 -8.10
N LEU A 33 -29.52 17.04 -6.82
CA LEU A 33 -28.17 16.84 -6.28
C LEU A 33 -27.89 15.37 -5.99
N ARG A 34 -26.72 14.89 -6.41
CA ARG A 34 -26.15 13.64 -5.92
C ARG A 34 -25.57 13.89 -4.52
N ALA A 35 -25.85 13.01 -3.57
CA ALA A 35 -25.21 13.04 -2.26
C ALA A 35 -24.87 11.65 -1.74
N ALA A 36 -23.75 11.56 -1.00
CA ALA A 36 -23.44 10.44 -0.12
C ALA A 36 -23.89 10.77 1.31
N VAL A 37 -24.67 9.88 1.92
CA VAL A 37 -25.21 10.06 3.28
C VAL A 37 -24.90 8.84 4.15
N GLY A 38 -24.42 9.07 5.37
CA GLY A 38 -24.05 8.01 6.31
C GLY A 38 -23.94 8.51 7.74
N GLY A 39 -23.81 7.58 8.70
CA GLY A 39 -23.71 7.90 10.12
C GLY A 39 -25.03 8.18 10.81
N GLN A 40 -24.94 8.65 12.06
CA GLN A 40 -26.08 8.99 12.92
C GLN A 40 -25.74 10.19 13.82
N GLY A 41 -26.75 10.94 14.23
CA GLY A 41 -26.59 12.10 15.12
C GLY A 41 -26.85 13.42 14.41
N GLU A 42 -26.27 14.51 14.93
CA GLU A 42 -26.43 15.87 14.39
C GLU A 42 -26.04 15.93 12.89
N PRO A 43 -26.80 16.64 12.03
CA PRO A 43 -26.45 16.77 10.61
C PRO A 43 -25.16 17.58 10.42
N LEU A 44 -24.26 17.01 9.62
CA LEU A 44 -23.00 17.64 9.21
C LEU A 44 -22.90 17.61 7.69
N VAL A 45 -22.90 18.77 7.05
CA VAL A 45 -22.72 18.90 5.60
C VAL A 45 -21.24 19.08 5.28
N LEU A 46 -20.69 18.23 4.41
CA LEU A 46 -19.32 18.38 3.88
C LEU A 46 -19.37 18.71 2.39
N LEU A 47 -18.82 19.85 1.99
CA LEU A 47 -18.92 20.36 0.62
C LEU A 47 -17.56 20.47 -0.07
N HIS A 48 -17.42 19.77 -1.19
CA HIS A 48 -16.15 19.63 -1.91
C HIS A 48 -15.76 20.88 -2.72
N GLY A 49 -14.57 20.89 -3.33
CA GLY A 49 -14.07 21.92 -4.23
C GLY A 49 -13.82 21.42 -5.65
N HIS A 50 -13.26 22.28 -6.51
CA HIS A 50 -12.83 21.91 -7.86
C HIS A 50 -11.46 21.22 -7.79
N PRO A 51 -11.20 20.18 -8.61
CA PRO A 51 -12.04 19.55 -9.63
C PRO A 51 -12.77 18.29 -9.11
N GLN A 52 -12.95 18.19 -7.80
CA GLN A 52 -13.37 16.97 -7.12
C GLN A 52 -14.89 16.85 -7.08
N ASN A 53 -15.36 15.77 -6.45
CA ASN A 53 -16.75 15.53 -6.06
C ASN A 53 -16.77 15.05 -4.58
N HIS A 54 -17.91 14.59 -4.07
CA HIS A 54 -18.05 14.14 -2.67
C HIS A 54 -17.02 13.10 -2.22
N VAL A 55 -16.42 12.33 -3.15
CA VAL A 55 -15.39 11.30 -2.87
C VAL A 55 -14.12 11.88 -2.25
N THR A 56 -13.89 13.19 -2.34
CA THR A 56 -12.75 13.84 -1.66
C THR A 56 -12.72 13.58 -0.15
N TRP A 57 -13.90 13.46 0.46
CA TRP A 57 -14.08 13.26 1.89
C TRP A 57 -13.89 11.83 2.38
N ARG A 58 -13.67 10.86 1.48
CA ARG A 58 -13.63 9.41 1.78
C ARG A 58 -12.73 9.01 2.94
N LYS A 59 -11.63 9.75 3.16
CA LYS A 59 -10.63 9.46 4.20
C LYS A 59 -11.05 9.92 5.60
N ILE A 60 -12.03 10.83 5.71
CA ILE A 60 -12.47 11.39 7.00
C ILE A 60 -13.96 11.10 7.30
N ALA A 61 -14.78 10.91 6.26
CA ALA A 61 -16.22 10.74 6.42
C ALA A 61 -16.60 9.54 7.31
N PRO A 62 -15.95 8.36 7.25
CA PRO A 62 -16.27 7.25 8.15
C PRO A 62 -16.01 7.54 9.64
N ALA A 63 -15.01 8.37 9.97
CA ALA A 63 -14.73 8.77 11.34
C ALA A 63 -15.77 9.78 11.84
N LEU A 64 -16.12 10.76 11.01
CA LEU A 64 -17.17 11.74 11.32
C LEU A 64 -18.55 11.09 11.48
N ALA A 65 -18.84 10.06 10.68
CA ALA A 65 -20.10 9.32 10.73
C ALA A 65 -20.35 8.58 12.06
N GLN A 66 -19.33 8.42 12.91
CA GLN A 66 -19.48 7.86 14.26
C GLN A 66 -20.18 8.84 15.22
N HIS A 67 -20.23 10.12 14.87
CA HIS A 67 -20.75 11.20 15.72
C HIS A 67 -21.85 12.04 15.03
N PHE A 68 -21.88 12.03 13.71
CA PHE A 68 -22.77 12.88 12.90
C PHE A 68 -23.53 12.08 11.85
N THR A 69 -24.69 12.59 11.46
CA THR A 69 -25.28 12.24 10.17
C THR A 69 -24.58 13.08 9.10
N VAL A 70 -23.64 12.46 8.39
CA VAL A 70 -22.79 13.15 7.41
C VAL A 70 -23.47 13.16 6.05
N ILE A 71 -23.62 14.35 5.46
CA ILE A 71 -24.26 14.60 4.17
C ILE A 71 -23.23 15.24 3.25
N MET A 72 -22.87 14.57 2.17
CA MET A 72 -21.82 15.02 1.24
C MET A 72 -22.40 15.13 -0.17
N PRO A 73 -23.00 16.27 -0.53
CA PRO A 73 -23.50 16.48 -1.87
C PRO A 73 -22.36 16.84 -2.84
N ASP A 74 -22.54 16.44 -4.10
CA ASP A 74 -21.86 17.07 -5.22
C ASP A 74 -22.48 18.45 -5.42
N ILE A 75 -21.66 19.51 -5.47
CA ILE A 75 -22.14 20.87 -5.76
C ILE A 75 -22.83 20.87 -7.13
N ARG A 76 -23.86 21.71 -7.35
CA ARG A 76 -24.42 21.92 -8.71
C ARG A 76 -23.29 22.16 -9.71
N GLY A 77 -23.37 21.56 -10.89
CA GLY A 77 -22.31 21.62 -11.89
C GLY A 77 -21.23 20.54 -11.76
N TYR A 78 -21.10 19.89 -10.60
CA TYR A 78 -20.06 18.90 -10.32
C TYR A 78 -20.63 17.49 -10.18
N GLY A 79 -19.73 16.50 -10.25
CA GLY A 79 -20.06 15.09 -10.05
C GLY A 79 -21.27 14.66 -10.88
N ASP A 80 -22.20 13.96 -10.23
CA ASP A 80 -23.46 13.55 -10.86
C ASP A 80 -24.64 14.50 -10.52
N SER A 81 -24.38 15.64 -9.87
CA SER A 81 -25.39 16.68 -9.66
C SER A 81 -25.77 17.39 -10.96
N ALA A 82 -26.94 18.03 -10.97
CA ALA A 82 -27.47 18.75 -12.12
C ALA A 82 -26.54 19.88 -12.59
N LYS A 83 -26.53 20.12 -13.90
CA LYS A 83 -25.65 21.06 -14.60
C LYS A 83 -26.49 22.05 -15.42
N PRO A 84 -27.29 22.90 -14.75
CA PRO A 84 -28.27 23.77 -15.43
C PRO A 84 -27.60 24.65 -16.48
N THR A 85 -28.36 25.11 -17.46
CA THR A 85 -27.87 26.14 -18.39
C THR A 85 -27.58 27.42 -17.62
N SER A 86 -26.50 28.11 -18.01
CA SER A 86 -26.15 29.39 -17.40
C SER A 86 -26.87 30.54 -18.12
N ASP A 87 -27.05 31.64 -17.41
CA ASP A 87 -27.49 32.93 -17.96
C ASP A 87 -26.25 33.82 -18.24
N GLU A 88 -26.48 35.00 -18.84
CA GLU A 88 -25.40 35.95 -19.16
C GLU A 88 -24.69 36.49 -17.89
N ASP A 89 -25.40 36.52 -16.76
CA ASP A 89 -24.87 37.00 -15.46
C ASP A 89 -24.18 35.89 -14.65
N HIS A 90 -24.16 34.65 -15.15
CA HIS A 90 -23.66 33.46 -14.46
C HIS A 90 -24.33 33.19 -13.09
N ARG A 91 -25.51 33.78 -12.82
CA ARG A 91 -26.20 33.77 -11.52
C ARG A 91 -26.53 32.35 -11.09
N GLY A 92 -26.89 31.49 -12.04
CA GLY A 92 -27.14 30.06 -11.83
C GLY A 92 -25.94 29.28 -11.28
N TYR A 93 -24.72 29.83 -11.29
CA TYR A 93 -23.53 29.21 -10.71
C TYR A 93 -22.90 30.04 -9.57
N SER A 94 -23.60 31.08 -9.10
CA SER A 94 -23.19 31.87 -7.94
C SER A 94 -23.18 31.04 -6.64
N LYS A 95 -22.32 31.42 -5.69
CA LYS A 95 -22.26 30.78 -4.36
C LYS A 95 -23.55 30.96 -3.58
N ARG A 96 -24.32 32.00 -3.88
CA ARG A 96 -25.65 32.26 -3.28
C ARG A 96 -26.67 31.22 -3.69
N GLU A 97 -26.76 30.91 -4.98
CA GLU A 97 -27.64 29.84 -5.46
C GLU A 97 -27.17 28.46 -4.99
N MET A 98 -25.86 28.21 -4.95
CA MET A 98 -25.31 26.97 -4.40
C MET A 98 -25.60 26.82 -2.90
N ALA A 99 -25.55 27.90 -2.11
CA ALA A 99 -25.88 27.86 -0.69
C ALA A 99 -27.37 27.55 -0.47
N LYS A 100 -28.24 28.14 -1.29
CA LYS A 100 -29.68 27.84 -1.30
C LYS A 100 -29.96 26.37 -1.58
N ASP A 101 -29.24 25.76 -2.53
CA ASP A 101 -29.38 24.33 -2.80
C ASP A 101 -29.06 23.46 -1.58
N ILE A 102 -28.02 23.81 -0.81
CA ILE A 102 -27.66 23.08 0.41
C ILE A 102 -28.76 23.19 1.47
N VAL A 103 -29.35 24.37 1.65
CA VAL A 103 -30.49 24.56 2.57
C VAL A 103 -31.67 23.70 2.17
N LEU A 104 -32.04 23.71 0.89
CA LEU A 104 -33.13 22.90 0.35
C LEU A 104 -32.86 21.40 0.52
N LEU A 105 -31.63 20.95 0.22
CA LEU A 105 -31.22 19.57 0.38
C LEU A 105 -31.39 19.10 1.83
N VAL A 106 -30.84 19.84 2.78
CA VAL A 106 -30.85 19.48 4.20
C VAL A 106 -32.28 19.46 4.75
N ALA A 107 -33.11 20.45 4.36
CA ALA A 107 -34.53 20.49 4.72
C ALA A 107 -35.31 19.28 4.15
N GLN A 108 -35.03 18.89 2.91
CA GLN A 108 -35.69 17.76 2.25
C GLN A 108 -35.23 16.39 2.78
N LEU A 109 -34.02 16.32 3.35
CA LEU A 109 -33.57 15.17 4.14
C LEU A 109 -34.17 15.14 5.56
N GLY A 110 -34.96 16.15 5.93
CA GLY A 110 -35.71 16.20 7.19
C GLY A 110 -35.02 16.97 8.31
N PHE A 111 -33.90 17.64 8.04
CA PHE A 111 -33.16 18.42 9.03
C PHE A 111 -33.53 19.89 8.92
N ARG A 112 -34.44 20.35 9.80
CA ARG A 112 -34.93 21.74 9.78
C ARG A 112 -34.38 22.61 10.92
N ASP A 113 -33.82 21.98 11.96
CA ASP A 113 -33.32 22.64 13.17
C ASP A 113 -31.85 23.10 13.07
N GLY A 114 -31.32 23.16 11.85
CA GLY A 114 -29.95 23.56 11.56
C GLY A 114 -28.92 22.43 11.60
N PHE A 115 -27.73 22.72 11.08
CA PHE A 115 -26.66 21.76 10.82
C PHE A 115 -25.27 22.37 11.01
N ALA A 116 -24.28 21.52 11.23
CA ALA A 116 -22.88 21.90 11.17
C ALA A 116 -22.38 21.83 9.71
N PHE A 117 -21.44 22.70 9.34
CA PHE A 117 -20.93 22.78 7.98
C PHE A 117 -19.41 22.65 7.92
N MET A 118 -18.90 21.97 6.91
CA MET A 118 -17.49 21.95 6.54
C MET A 118 -17.36 22.09 5.03
N GLY A 119 -16.49 22.99 4.58
CA GLY A 119 -16.22 23.18 3.16
C GLY A 119 -14.73 23.32 2.90
N HIS A 120 -14.29 22.86 1.73
CA HIS A 120 -12.94 23.16 1.22
C HIS A 120 -13.04 23.82 -0.16
N ASP A 121 -12.09 24.70 -0.48
CA ASP A 121 -12.01 25.37 -1.78
C ASP A 121 -13.38 26.00 -2.21
N ARG A 122 -13.98 25.61 -3.34
CA ARG A 122 -15.29 26.14 -3.79
C ARG A 122 -16.40 25.91 -2.75
N GLY A 123 -16.40 24.74 -2.11
CA GLY A 123 -17.36 24.41 -1.06
C GLY A 123 -17.28 25.32 0.15
N ALA A 124 -16.08 25.80 0.51
CA ALA A 124 -15.95 26.81 1.56
C ALA A 124 -16.48 28.18 1.13
N ARG A 125 -16.40 28.54 -0.16
CA ARG A 125 -17.01 29.78 -0.69
C ARG A 125 -18.53 29.72 -0.64
N VAL A 126 -19.11 28.56 -0.96
CA VAL A 126 -20.54 28.30 -0.73
C VAL A 126 -20.86 28.40 0.75
N GLY A 127 -20.01 27.82 1.61
CA GLY A 127 -20.13 27.91 3.07
C GLY A 127 -20.11 29.33 3.62
N HIS A 128 -19.27 30.21 3.08
CA HIS A 128 -19.24 31.63 3.45
C HIS A 128 -20.59 32.28 3.18
N ARG A 129 -21.14 32.11 1.98
CA ARG A 129 -22.45 32.65 1.63
C ARG A 129 -23.58 32.01 2.44
N LEU A 130 -23.50 30.69 2.67
CA LEU A 130 -24.45 29.94 3.49
C LEU A 130 -24.54 30.49 4.93
N ALA A 131 -23.39 30.78 5.55
CA ALA A 131 -23.34 31.30 6.91
C ALA A 131 -23.77 32.77 7.03
N LEU A 132 -23.65 33.56 5.95
CA LEU A 132 -24.16 34.93 5.89
C LEU A 132 -25.68 34.99 5.62
N ASP A 133 -26.15 34.21 4.66
CA ASP A 133 -27.53 34.28 4.17
C ASP A 133 -28.50 33.47 5.06
N TYR A 134 -28.01 32.41 5.72
CA TYR A 134 -28.82 31.51 6.54
C TYR A 134 -28.22 31.28 7.94
N PRO A 135 -27.90 32.34 8.70
CA PRO A 135 -27.21 32.23 10.00
C PRO A 135 -28.03 31.49 11.06
N ALA A 136 -29.36 31.40 10.91
CA ALA A 136 -30.23 30.63 11.80
C ALA A 136 -30.14 29.11 11.59
N LEU A 137 -29.66 28.66 10.43
CA LEU A 137 -29.57 27.23 10.09
C LEU A 137 -28.15 26.68 10.24
N VAL A 138 -27.11 27.50 10.05
CA VAL A 138 -25.72 27.07 10.22
C VAL A 138 -25.34 27.21 11.68
N LYS A 139 -25.03 26.10 12.36
CA LYS A 139 -24.68 26.13 13.79
C LYS A 139 -23.22 26.50 14.03
N ARG A 140 -22.34 26.03 13.14
CA ARG A 140 -20.87 26.22 13.17
C ARG A 140 -20.29 25.80 11.83
N SER A 141 -19.16 26.41 11.46
CA SER A 141 -18.51 26.18 10.17
C SER A 141 -17.03 25.84 10.30
N ILE A 142 -16.54 24.99 9.41
CA ILE A 142 -15.11 24.73 9.20
C ILE A 142 -14.77 25.05 7.74
N PHE A 143 -13.81 25.96 7.51
CA PHE A 143 -13.29 26.28 6.18
C PHE A 143 -11.85 25.78 6.03
N ILE A 144 -11.60 25.02 4.96
CA ILE A 144 -10.32 24.33 4.73
C ILE A 144 -9.62 24.88 3.49
N ASP A 145 -8.36 25.27 3.69
CA ASP A 145 -7.36 25.71 2.71
C ASP A 145 -7.91 26.79 1.76
N ILE A 146 -8.40 27.89 2.35
CA ILE A 146 -9.17 28.90 1.64
C ILE A 146 -9.09 30.28 2.30
N ALA A 147 -9.12 31.33 1.48
CA ALA A 147 -9.29 32.72 1.89
C ALA A 147 -10.51 33.36 1.18
N PRO A 148 -11.07 34.47 1.69
CA PRO A 148 -12.24 35.12 1.10
C PRO A 148 -12.05 35.50 -0.38
N THR A 149 -13.09 35.34 -1.20
CA THR A 149 -13.03 35.50 -2.67
C THR A 149 -12.53 36.87 -3.09
N ALA A 150 -13.18 37.92 -2.61
CA ALA A 150 -12.79 39.30 -2.88
C ALA A 150 -11.33 39.59 -2.49
N THR A 151 -10.88 39.08 -1.33
CA THR A 151 -9.48 39.24 -0.86
C THR A 151 -8.48 38.59 -1.80
N MET A 152 -8.78 37.38 -2.30
CA MET A 152 -7.87 36.67 -3.21
C MET A 152 -7.74 37.37 -4.58
N TYR A 153 -8.84 37.90 -5.13
CA TYR A 153 -8.78 38.72 -6.35
C TYR A 153 -8.05 40.04 -6.12
N ALA A 154 -8.36 40.76 -5.03
CA ALA A 154 -7.76 42.06 -4.73
C ALA A 154 -6.23 41.98 -4.48
N LEU A 155 -5.75 40.87 -3.93
CA LEU A 155 -4.33 40.64 -3.62
C LEU A 155 -3.61 39.78 -4.66
N THR A 156 -4.18 39.60 -5.86
CA THR A 156 -3.56 38.82 -6.93
C THR A 156 -2.21 39.42 -7.35
N ASP A 157 -1.16 38.61 -7.31
CA ASP A 157 0.18 38.94 -7.77
C ASP A 157 0.70 37.90 -8.79
N LYS A 158 1.95 38.06 -9.26
CA LYS A 158 2.60 37.09 -10.15
C LYS A 158 2.62 35.68 -9.53
N THR A 159 2.88 35.57 -8.24
CA THR A 159 3.00 34.27 -7.55
C THR A 159 1.67 33.54 -7.54
N PHE A 160 0.60 34.23 -7.15
CA PHE A 160 -0.77 33.76 -7.14
C PHE A 160 -1.21 33.35 -8.54
N ALA A 161 -1.09 34.24 -9.53
CA ALA A 161 -1.48 33.97 -10.90
C ALA A 161 -0.74 32.76 -11.52
N THR A 162 0.53 32.56 -11.14
CA THR A 162 1.31 31.39 -11.58
C THR A 162 0.79 30.09 -10.95
N ARG A 163 0.53 30.12 -9.64
CA ARG A 163 0.12 28.91 -8.89
C ARG A 163 -1.34 28.53 -9.11
N TYR A 164 -2.20 29.52 -9.32
CA TYR A 164 -3.64 29.38 -9.54
C TYR A 164 -4.02 29.75 -10.98
N PHE A 165 -3.19 29.41 -11.97
CA PHE A 165 -3.41 29.79 -13.37
C PHE A 165 -4.82 29.45 -13.88
N TRP A 166 -5.40 28.35 -13.39
CA TRP A 166 -6.72 27.89 -13.80
C TRP A 166 -7.83 28.87 -13.41
N TRP A 167 -7.66 29.70 -12.37
CA TRP A 167 -8.63 30.75 -12.04
C TRP A 167 -8.79 31.71 -13.21
N PHE A 168 -7.68 32.16 -13.79
CA PHE A 168 -7.68 33.13 -14.88
C PHE A 168 -7.99 32.49 -16.22
N PHE A 169 -7.64 31.22 -16.39
CA PHE A 169 -8.00 30.45 -17.57
C PHE A 169 -9.50 30.14 -17.62
N LEU A 170 -10.10 29.66 -16.53
CA LEU A 170 -11.51 29.21 -16.52
C LEU A 170 -12.52 30.37 -16.63
N ILE A 171 -12.12 31.60 -16.32
CA ILE A 171 -12.97 32.79 -16.47
C ILE A 171 -12.99 33.36 -17.90
N GLN A 172 -12.13 32.87 -18.80
CA GLN A 172 -12.14 33.36 -20.19
C GLN A 172 -13.47 33.02 -20.88
N SER A 173 -13.85 33.82 -21.87
CA SER A 173 -15.14 33.68 -22.57
C SER A 173 -15.35 32.27 -23.14
N SER A 174 -16.60 31.80 -23.05
CA SER A 174 -17.01 30.54 -23.66
C SER A 174 -16.86 30.59 -25.18
N PRO A 175 -16.46 29.49 -25.85
CA PRO A 175 -16.14 28.18 -25.30
C PRO A 175 -14.63 27.92 -25.22
N VAL A 176 -13.78 28.94 -25.00
CA VAL A 176 -12.32 28.78 -25.08
C VAL A 176 -11.80 27.77 -24.05
N PRO A 177 -12.04 27.95 -22.73
CA PRO A 177 -11.55 26.98 -21.75
C PRO A 177 -12.15 25.60 -21.93
N GLU A 178 -13.46 25.54 -22.23
CA GLU A 178 -14.20 24.29 -22.42
C GLU A 178 -13.60 23.47 -23.57
N LYS A 179 -13.35 24.10 -24.73
CA LYS A 179 -12.75 23.41 -25.89
C LYS A 179 -11.31 22.98 -25.64
N MET A 180 -10.52 23.79 -24.96
CA MET A 180 -9.12 23.46 -24.67
C MET A 180 -9.00 22.30 -23.69
N ILE A 181 -9.85 22.26 -22.65
CA ILE A 181 -9.88 21.14 -21.71
C ILE A 181 -10.42 19.87 -22.40
N ALA A 182 -11.46 20.00 -23.22
CA ALA A 182 -12.07 18.86 -23.93
C ALA A 182 -11.10 18.17 -24.91
N ALA A 183 -10.03 18.84 -25.34
CA ALA A 183 -9.02 18.24 -26.20
C ALA A 183 -8.21 17.15 -25.50
N ASP A 184 -7.93 17.30 -24.19
CA ASP A 184 -7.28 16.28 -23.36
C ASP A 184 -7.68 16.46 -21.87
N PRO A 185 -8.87 15.97 -21.49
CA PRO A 185 -9.40 16.19 -20.14
C PRO A 185 -8.60 15.45 -19.08
N GLU A 186 -8.00 14.30 -19.42
CA GLU A 186 -7.18 13.54 -18.49
C GLU A 186 -5.89 14.27 -18.18
N PHE A 187 -5.17 14.75 -19.20
CA PHE A 187 -3.94 15.49 -19.00
C PHE A 187 -4.20 16.76 -18.17
N PHE A 188 -5.23 17.53 -18.51
CA PHE A 188 -5.58 18.74 -17.75
C PHE A 188 -5.88 18.42 -16.28
N LEU A 189 -6.76 17.43 -16.03
CA LEU A 189 -7.18 17.07 -14.69
C LEU A 189 -6.01 16.52 -13.85
N ARG A 190 -5.17 15.66 -14.45
CA ARG A 190 -3.99 15.09 -13.78
C ARG A 190 -3.00 16.19 -13.40
N LYS A 191 -2.67 17.10 -14.33
CA LYS A 191 -1.78 18.23 -14.04
C LYS A 191 -2.34 19.16 -12.97
N HIS A 192 -3.65 19.36 -12.95
CA HIS A 192 -4.31 20.17 -11.94
C HIS A 192 -4.20 19.52 -10.54
N ILE A 193 -4.59 18.25 -10.42
CA ILE A 193 -4.54 17.50 -9.15
C ILE A 193 -3.11 17.37 -8.63
N ASP A 194 -2.16 16.96 -9.47
CA ASP A 194 -0.74 16.83 -9.11
C ASP A 194 -0.12 18.19 -8.75
N GLY A 195 -0.65 19.27 -9.33
CA GLY A 195 -0.28 20.65 -9.03
C GLY A 195 -0.59 21.04 -7.59
N GLN A 196 -1.74 20.62 -7.07
CA GLN A 196 -2.26 21.00 -5.75
C GLN A 196 -1.92 19.99 -4.65
N LEU A 197 -1.95 18.69 -4.96
CA LEU A 197 -1.73 17.63 -4.00
C LEU A 197 -0.32 17.07 -4.15
N LYS A 198 0.57 17.47 -3.23
CA LYS A 198 1.98 17.03 -3.23
C LYS A 198 2.25 15.78 -2.39
N THR A 199 1.23 15.26 -1.71
CA THR A 199 1.36 14.07 -0.86
C THR A 199 1.20 12.80 -1.71
N PRO A 200 2.22 11.93 -1.79
CA PRO A 200 2.11 10.66 -2.53
C PRO A 200 0.95 9.81 -2.02
N GLY A 201 0.17 9.22 -2.92
CA GLY A 201 -1.00 8.40 -2.57
C GLY A 201 -2.18 9.19 -1.99
N ALA A 202 -2.17 10.53 -2.05
CA ALA A 202 -3.33 11.33 -1.64
C ALA A 202 -4.57 11.04 -2.49
N THR A 203 -4.37 10.74 -3.78
CA THR A 203 -5.41 10.37 -4.75
C THR A 203 -5.09 9.00 -5.32
N GLU A 204 -5.89 8.01 -4.99
CA GLU A 204 -5.77 6.64 -5.54
C GLU A 204 -6.21 6.62 -7.02
N PRO A 205 -5.70 5.69 -7.85
CA PRO A 205 -6.05 5.60 -9.27
C PRO A 205 -7.56 5.52 -9.54
N GLU A 206 -8.30 4.77 -8.72
CA GLU A 206 -9.74 4.59 -8.84
C GLU A 206 -10.51 5.88 -8.53
N VAL A 207 -10.00 6.68 -7.59
CA VAL A 207 -10.57 7.97 -7.22
C VAL A 207 -10.29 9.01 -8.30
N PHE A 208 -9.08 9.00 -8.88
CA PHE A 208 -8.78 9.81 -10.05
C PHE A 208 -9.69 9.46 -11.22
N ALA A 209 -9.90 8.16 -11.48
CA ALA A 209 -10.79 7.69 -12.54
C ALA A 209 -12.24 8.17 -12.33
N GLU A 210 -12.72 8.22 -11.09
CA GLU A 210 -14.05 8.76 -10.77
C GLU A 210 -14.16 10.26 -11.04
N TYR A 211 -13.14 11.04 -10.68
CA TYR A 211 -13.10 12.46 -11.03
C TYR A 211 -13.06 12.64 -12.55
N LEU A 212 -12.22 11.87 -13.25
CA LEU A 212 -12.09 11.93 -14.70
C LEU A 212 -13.40 11.58 -15.41
N ARG A 213 -14.12 10.53 -14.96
CA ARG A 213 -15.43 10.14 -15.49
C ARG A 213 -16.40 11.33 -15.51
N CYS A 214 -16.45 12.08 -14.42
CA CYS A 214 -17.31 13.27 -14.32
C CYS A 214 -16.78 14.42 -15.19
N TYR A 215 -15.45 14.63 -15.19
CA TYR A 215 -14.78 15.73 -15.86
C TYR A 215 -14.84 15.66 -17.39
N GLN A 216 -14.93 14.44 -17.95
CA GLN A 216 -15.05 14.22 -19.40
C GLN A 216 -16.40 14.67 -19.98
N HIS A 217 -17.42 14.89 -19.15
CA HIS A 217 -18.73 15.30 -19.62
C HIS A 217 -18.73 16.78 -20.05
N PRO A 218 -19.16 17.14 -21.27
CA PRO A 218 -19.13 18.53 -21.75
C PRO A 218 -19.86 19.52 -20.85
N ASP A 219 -21.01 19.12 -20.30
CA ASP A 219 -21.74 19.95 -19.34
C ASP A 219 -20.99 20.18 -18.03
N THR A 220 -20.13 19.25 -17.59
CA THR A 220 -19.28 19.46 -16.40
C THR A 220 -18.24 20.53 -16.70
N LEU A 221 -17.61 20.47 -17.88
CA LEU A 221 -16.62 21.47 -18.29
C LEU A 221 -17.23 22.87 -18.36
N ARG A 222 -18.41 22.98 -18.99
CA ARG A 222 -19.20 24.22 -19.02
C ARG A 222 -19.50 24.69 -17.60
N ALA A 223 -20.12 23.83 -16.78
CA ALA A 223 -20.51 24.18 -15.43
C ALA A 223 -19.34 24.63 -14.53
N ILE A 224 -18.17 24.00 -14.66
CA ILE A 224 -16.95 24.44 -13.98
C ILE A 224 -16.56 25.84 -14.43
N CYS A 225 -16.53 26.10 -15.74
CA CYS A 225 -16.18 27.44 -16.24
C CYS A 225 -17.19 28.49 -15.75
N GLU A 226 -18.49 28.16 -15.77
CA GLU A 226 -19.55 29.04 -15.26
C GLU A 226 -19.43 29.31 -13.76
N ASP A 227 -19.04 28.32 -12.95
CA ASP A 227 -18.73 28.49 -11.53
C ASP A 227 -17.59 29.49 -11.31
N TYR A 228 -16.51 29.38 -12.08
CA TYR A 228 -15.39 30.31 -12.00
C TYR A 228 -15.76 31.72 -12.53
N ARG A 229 -16.51 31.81 -13.63
CA ARG A 229 -17.00 33.09 -14.17
C ARG A 229 -17.88 33.81 -13.15
N ALA A 230 -18.83 33.11 -12.52
CA ALA A 230 -19.65 33.65 -11.44
C ALA A 230 -18.79 34.19 -10.28
N SER A 231 -17.70 33.51 -9.94
CA SER A 231 -16.77 33.98 -8.91
C SER A 231 -15.94 35.19 -9.27
N ALA A 232 -15.75 35.47 -10.56
CA ALA A 232 -15.06 36.66 -11.04
C ALA A 232 -16.00 37.83 -11.35
N THR A 233 -17.32 37.61 -11.30
CA THR A 233 -18.35 38.62 -11.58
C THR A 233 -19.35 38.71 -10.43
N ILE A 234 -20.46 37.99 -10.53
CA ILE A 234 -21.65 38.18 -9.72
C ILE A 234 -21.44 37.85 -8.23
N ASP A 235 -20.55 36.91 -7.91
CA ASP A 235 -20.18 36.64 -6.51
C ASP A 235 -19.40 37.83 -5.88
N LEU A 236 -18.63 38.58 -6.67
CA LEU A 236 -17.92 39.77 -6.19
C LEU A 236 -18.87 40.95 -5.98
N GLU A 237 -19.89 41.09 -6.84
CA GLU A 237 -20.96 42.07 -6.65
C GLU A 237 -21.75 41.78 -5.38
N ASP A 238 -22.11 40.51 -5.16
CA ASP A 238 -22.78 40.07 -3.92
C ASP A 238 -21.88 40.28 -2.68
N ASP A 239 -20.57 40.02 -2.77
CA ASP A 239 -19.60 40.26 -1.68
C ASP A 239 -19.46 41.76 -1.36
N GLU A 240 -19.47 42.64 -2.36
CA GLU A 240 -19.38 44.08 -2.18
C GLU A 240 -20.67 44.66 -1.58
N ALA A 241 -21.84 44.20 -2.04
CA ALA A 241 -23.13 44.59 -1.47
C ALA A 241 -23.22 44.21 0.02
N ASP A 242 -22.74 43.02 0.36
CA ASP A 242 -22.81 42.46 1.72
C ASP A 242 -21.54 42.74 2.55
N LYS A 243 -20.64 43.63 2.11
CA LYS A 243 -19.34 43.87 2.78
C LYS A 243 -19.42 44.25 4.26
N HIS A 244 -20.58 44.71 4.70
CA HIS A 244 -20.88 45.12 6.08
C HIS A 244 -21.39 43.96 6.95
N LEU A 245 -21.75 42.83 6.36
CA LEU A 245 -22.17 41.62 7.05
C LEU A 245 -20.94 40.79 7.43
N ARG A 246 -21.06 40.08 8.55
CA ARG A 246 -20.05 39.13 9.05
C ARG A 246 -20.73 37.87 9.53
N ILE A 247 -20.08 36.73 9.36
CA ILE A 247 -20.52 35.44 9.90
C ILE A 247 -20.63 35.57 11.42
N SER A 248 -21.82 35.33 11.97
CA SER A 248 -22.09 35.43 13.42
C SER A 248 -21.87 34.12 14.18
N THR A 249 -21.81 33.00 13.47
CA THR A 249 -21.64 31.66 14.04
C THR A 249 -20.17 31.30 14.19
N PRO A 250 -19.78 30.40 15.13
CA PRO A 250 -18.40 29.98 15.28
C PRO A 250 -17.80 29.44 13.98
N LEU A 251 -16.64 29.98 13.60
CA LEU A 251 -15.89 29.59 12.41
C LEU A 251 -14.50 29.08 12.80
N LEU A 252 -14.18 27.84 12.45
CA LEU A 252 -12.82 27.32 12.49
C LEU A 252 -12.20 27.32 11.10
N VAL A 253 -10.97 27.81 10.99
CA VAL A 253 -10.19 27.82 9.74
C VAL A 253 -9.00 26.88 9.84
N LEU A 254 -8.81 26.03 8.83
CA LEU A 254 -7.71 25.08 8.71
C LEU A 254 -7.05 25.29 7.35
N TRP A 255 -5.72 25.17 7.24
CA TRP A 255 -5.03 25.35 5.96
C TRP A 255 -3.73 24.54 5.91
N GLY A 256 -3.23 24.27 4.71
CA GLY A 256 -1.93 23.63 4.57
C GLY A 256 -0.80 24.61 4.86
N GLU A 257 0.07 24.31 5.82
CA GLU A 257 1.20 25.18 6.19
C GLU A 257 2.08 25.53 4.98
N LYS A 258 2.32 24.53 4.13
CA LYS A 258 3.12 24.65 2.90
C LYS A 258 2.27 24.87 1.64
N GLY A 259 0.95 24.96 1.81
CA GLY A 259 0.00 25.19 0.73
C GLY A 259 0.07 26.63 0.23
N THR A 260 -0.49 26.91 -0.95
CA THR A 260 -0.45 28.27 -1.50
C THR A 260 -1.20 29.26 -0.62
N VAL A 261 -2.34 28.87 -0.05
CA VAL A 261 -3.11 29.74 0.85
C VAL A 261 -2.29 30.11 2.08
N GLY A 262 -1.67 29.11 2.75
CA GLY A 262 -0.82 29.35 3.92
C GLY A 262 0.44 30.17 3.66
N GLN A 263 0.94 30.17 2.41
CA GLN A 263 2.13 30.95 2.04
C GLN A 263 1.81 32.39 1.61
N LEU A 264 0.61 32.64 1.08
CA LEU A 264 0.26 33.95 0.50
C LEU A 264 -0.62 34.80 1.41
N TYR A 265 -1.31 34.22 2.38
CA TYR A 265 -2.28 34.92 3.21
C TYR A 265 -2.10 34.61 4.69
N ASP A 266 -2.38 35.62 5.52
CA ASP A 266 -2.69 35.41 6.93
C ASP A 266 -4.13 34.89 7.03
N VAL A 267 -4.27 33.56 7.05
CA VAL A 267 -5.58 32.90 6.98
C VAL A 267 -6.49 33.31 8.14
N PRO A 268 -6.05 33.28 9.42
CA PRO A 268 -6.87 33.79 10.51
C PRO A 268 -7.27 35.26 10.33
N ALA A 269 -6.33 36.16 10.01
CA ALA A 269 -6.64 37.59 9.92
C ALA A 269 -7.65 37.89 8.80
N THR A 270 -7.49 37.27 7.63
CA THR A 270 -8.42 37.48 6.51
C THR A 270 -9.84 37.00 6.81
N TRP A 271 -10.01 35.94 7.59
CA TRP A 271 -11.33 35.48 8.03
C TRP A 271 -11.89 36.26 9.21
N GLN A 272 -11.05 36.82 10.08
CA GLN A 272 -11.49 37.73 11.14
C GLN A 272 -12.17 38.98 10.58
N GLU A 273 -11.81 39.44 9.39
CA GLU A 273 -12.54 40.52 8.71
C GLU A 273 -13.97 40.12 8.32
N LYS A 274 -14.22 38.82 8.10
CA LYS A 274 -15.49 38.28 7.57
C LYS A 274 -16.34 37.54 8.59
N ALA A 275 -15.81 37.23 9.77
CA ALA A 275 -16.51 36.50 10.83
C ALA A 275 -16.26 37.13 12.21
N LEU A 276 -17.28 37.11 13.06
CA LEU A 276 -17.23 37.66 14.42
C LEU A 276 -16.49 36.75 15.41
N ASP A 277 -16.59 35.44 15.21
CA ASP A 277 -16.06 34.41 16.11
C ASP A 277 -15.20 33.40 15.34
N VAL A 278 -13.97 33.81 15.01
CA VAL A 278 -12.97 32.93 14.41
C VAL A 278 -12.21 32.22 15.54
N GLN A 279 -12.41 30.91 15.62
CA GLN A 279 -11.71 30.04 16.55
C GLN A 279 -10.22 29.97 16.20
N ASP A 280 -9.35 29.67 17.18
CA ASP A 280 -7.91 29.50 16.98
C ASP A 280 -7.60 28.37 15.98
N GLY A 281 -7.56 28.75 14.70
CA GLY A 281 -7.19 27.88 13.59
C GLY A 281 -5.71 27.56 13.65
N ARG A 282 -5.34 26.39 13.12
CA ARG A 282 -3.93 25.96 13.04
C ARG A 282 -3.55 25.56 11.62
N PRO A 283 -2.33 25.88 11.17
CA PRO A 283 -1.79 25.29 9.96
C PRO A 283 -1.65 23.78 10.17
N MET A 284 -2.02 23.00 9.15
CA MET A 284 -1.79 21.56 9.11
C MET A 284 -0.46 21.31 8.41
N SER A 285 0.49 20.68 9.12
CA SER A 285 1.79 20.32 8.53
C SER A 285 1.70 18.95 7.84
N PRO A 286 2.37 18.71 6.70
CA PRO A 286 2.37 17.39 6.03
C PRO A 286 2.88 16.23 6.92
N ASN A 287 3.66 16.56 7.95
CA ASN A 287 4.19 15.61 8.93
C ASN A 287 3.25 15.40 10.13
N GLU A 288 2.15 16.17 10.23
CA GLU A 288 1.05 15.92 11.14
C GLU A 288 0.08 14.92 10.52
N THR A 289 0.59 13.74 10.15
CA THR A 289 -0.29 12.58 10.12
C THR A 289 -0.79 12.40 11.56
N PRO A 290 -2.10 12.23 11.83
CA PRO A 290 -2.56 11.79 13.13
C PRO A 290 -2.21 10.30 13.32
N ARG A 291 -0.92 9.96 13.24
CA ARG A 291 -0.33 9.14 14.28
C ARG A 291 -0.30 10.03 15.50
N ALA A 292 -1.46 10.23 16.15
CA ALA A 292 -1.43 10.43 17.59
C ALA A 292 -0.40 9.42 18.11
N ALA A 293 0.65 9.89 18.77
CA ALA A 293 1.72 9.03 19.26
C ALA A 293 1.06 7.97 20.13
N TRP A 294 0.75 6.81 19.55
CA TRP A 294 0.12 5.72 20.26
C TRP A 294 1.01 5.46 21.47
N PRO A 295 0.43 5.33 22.66
CA PRO A 295 1.23 5.00 23.82
C PRO A 295 2.07 3.77 23.50
N LEU A 296 3.35 3.82 23.83
CA LEU A 296 4.21 2.67 23.58
C LEU A 296 3.65 1.51 24.40
N VAL A 297 3.68 0.30 23.85
CA VAL A 297 3.22 -0.90 24.58
C VAL A 297 3.96 -1.05 25.91
N GLU A 298 5.22 -0.62 25.96
CA GLU A 298 6.01 -0.51 27.20
C GLU A 298 5.37 0.44 28.23
N ASP A 299 4.82 1.57 27.82
CA ASP A 299 4.12 2.50 28.72
C ASP A 299 2.87 1.85 29.33
N LEU A 300 2.13 1.11 28.51
CA LEU A 300 0.95 0.36 28.96
C LEU A 300 1.34 -0.74 29.94
N ASN A 301 2.42 -1.48 29.68
CA ASN A 301 2.93 -2.50 30.59
C ASN A 301 3.40 -1.91 31.93
N VAL A 302 4.13 -0.79 31.89
CA VAL A 302 4.53 -0.05 33.09
C VAL A 302 3.30 0.41 33.89
N PHE A 303 2.29 0.94 33.21
CA PHE A 303 1.04 1.38 33.82
C PHE A 303 0.27 0.24 34.50
N VAL A 304 0.01 -0.87 33.80
CA VAL A 304 -0.66 -2.05 34.38
C VAL A 304 0.11 -2.59 35.57
N THR A 305 1.44 -2.59 35.51
CA THR A 305 2.30 -3.06 36.61
C THR A 305 2.22 -2.15 37.83
N VAL A 306 2.22 -0.83 37.64
CA VAL A 306 2.03 0.15 38.73
C VAL A 306 0.67 -0.01 39.38
N VAL A 307 -0.39 -0.26 38.61
CA VAL A 307 -1.73 -0.56 39.15
C VAL A 307 -1.71 -1.83 39.98
N ARG A 308 -1.15 -2.93 39.45
CA ARG A 308 -1.10 -4.24 40.13
C ARG A 308 -0.31 -4.19 41.45
N LYS A 309 0.78 -3.43 41.48
CA LYS A 309 1.66 -3.33 42.67
C LYS A 309 1.27 -2.19 43.61
N GLU A 310 0.32 -1.35 43.22
CA GLU A 310 -0.13 -0.15 43.94
C GLU A 310 1.03 0.75 44.40
N SER A 311 2.16 0.70 43.69
CA SER A 311 3.42 1.36 44.08
C SER A 311 4.37 1.48 42.89
N PHE A 312 4.85 2.70 42.62
CA PHE A 312 5.90 2.96 41.64
C PHE A 312 7.22 2.23 41.96
N ALA A 313 7.60 2.12 43.23
CA ALA A 313 8.85 1.47 43.63
C ALA A 313 8.79 -0.06 43.42
N ASN A 314 7.75 -0.71 43.94
CA ASN A 314 7.51 -2.14 43.72
C ASN A 314 7.33 -2.51 42.24
N ALA A 315 6.66 -1.66 41.45
CA ALA A 315 6.55 -1.86 40.00
C ALA A 315 7.92 -1.76 39.29
N ALA A 316 8.75 -0.81 39.71
CA ALA A 316 10.11 -0.68 39.18
C ALA A 316 10.96 -1.93 39.49
N ALA A 317 10.87 -2.45 40.71
CA ALA A 317 11.57 -3.66 41.11
C ALA A 317 11.15 -4.89 40.28
N GLU A 318 9.85 -5.06 40.00
CA GLU A 318 9.36 -6.18 39.20
C GLU A 318 9.78 -6.08 37.72
N LEU A 319 9.82 -4.87 37.17
CA LEU A 319 10.22 -4.63 35.78
C LEU A 319 11.74 -4.58 35.59
N GLY A 320 12.54 -4.63 36.67
CA GLY A 320 13.99 -4.45 36.59
C GLY A 320 14.40 -3.02 36.21
N LEU A 321 13.59 -2.02 36.54
CA LEU A 321 13.75 -0.61 36.17
C LEU A 321 13.96 0.27 37.41
N SER A 322 14.36 1.54 37.22
CA SER A 322 14.45 2.51 38.31
C SER A 322 13.08 3.18 38.58
N PRO A 323 12.77 3.57 39.83
CA PRO A 323 11.53 4.29 40.15
C PRO A 323 11.36 5.62 39.38
N SER A 324 12.47 6.30 39.06
CA SER A 324 12.47 7.52 38.26
C SER A 324 12.10 7.25 36.79
N TYR A 325 12.55 6.12 36.23
CA TYR A 325 12.16 5.69 34.88
C TYR A 325 10.66 5.39 34.82
N VAL A 326 10.14 4.57 35.74
CA VAL A 326 8.70 4.25 35.84
C VAL A 326 7.86 5.53 35.95
N SER A 327 8.27 6.46 36.82
CA SER A 327 7.57 7.76 36.98
C SER A 327 7.56 8.58 35.69
N LYS A 328 8.67 8.58 34.93
CA LYS A 328 8.78 9.27 33.64
C LYS A 328 7.90 8.63 32.58
N ARG A 329 7.85 7.30 32.49
CA ARG A 329 7.02 6.56 31.54
C ARG A 329 5.52 6.82 31.78
N ILE A 330 5.07 6.79 33.03
CA ILE A 330 3.68 7.16 33.37
C ILE A 330 3.36 8.61 32.99
N ALA A 331 4.28 9.56 33.22
CA ALA A 331 4.06 10.95 32.83
C ALA A 331 3.97 11.13 31.31
N LEU A 332 4.75 10.37 30.54
CA LEU A 332 4.68 10.35 29.08
C LEU A 332 3.36 9.74 28.59
N LEU A 333 2.89 8.68 29.24
CA LEU A 333 1.59 8.05 28.96
C LEU A 333 0.42 9.01 29.25
N GLU A 334 0.43 9.67 30.41
CA GLU A 334 -0.56 10.68 30.77
C GLU A 334 -0.58 11.83 29.74
N LYS A 335 0.61 12.26 29.30
CA LYS A 335 0.76 13.29 28.27
C LYS A 335 0.26 12.83 26.89
N SER A 336 0.53 11.59 26.48
CA SER A 336 0.10 11.07 25.17
C SER A 336 -1.41 10.84 25.12
N LEU A 337 -2.01 10.41 26.23
CA LEU A 337 -3.46 10.24 26.36
C LEU A 337 -4.20 11.56 26.62
N GLY A 338 -3.50 12.59 27.10
CA GLY A 338 -4.13 13.84 27.52
C GLY A 338 -4.97 13.70 28.80
N MET A 339 -4.69 12.68 29.62
CA MET A 339 -5.46 12.34 30.82
C MET A 339 -4.54 12.12 32.03
N ARG A 340 -5.05 12.35 33.23
CA ARG A 340 -4.38 11.94 34.49
C ARG A 340 -4.85 10.53 34.85
N LEU A 341 -3.92 9.60 35.04
CA LEU A 341 -4.25 8.20 35.35
C LEU A 341 -4.24 7.92 36.85
N PHE A 342 -3.43 8.65 37.62
CA PHE A 342 -3.29 8.46 39.08
C PHE A 342 -3.55 9.74 39.89
N HIS A 343 -4.21 9.57 41.04
CA HIS A 343 -4.14 10.51 42.16
C HIS A 343 -2.90 10.20 42.99
N ARG A 344 -1.99 11.19 43.13
CA ARG A 344 -0.80 11.07 43.97
C ARG A 344 -1.07 11.68 45.34
N SER A 345 -1.14 10.85 46.38
CA SER A 345 -1.07 11.28 47.78
C SER A 345 0.25 10.84 48.41
N ALA A 346 0.66 11.46 49.52
CA ALA A 346 1.90 11.10 50.21
C ALA A 346 1.90 9.68 50.82
N ARG A 347 0.77 8.96 50.82
CA ARG A 347 0.61 7.66 51.48
C ARG A 347 0.01 6.54 50.62
N ALA A 348 -0.60 6.85 49.47
CA ALA A 348 -1.21 5.87 48.58
C ALA A 348 -1.39 6.40 47.15
N ILE A 349 -1.42 5.47 46.20
CA ILE A 349 -1.68 5.73 44.77
C ILE A 349 -3.06 5.16 44.45
N HIS A 350 -3.95 5.97 43.89
CA HIS A 350 -5.27 5.54 43.46
C HIS A 350 -5.49 5.90 42.00
N LEU A 351 -6.19 5.04 41.26
CA LEU A 351 -6.59 5.33 39.89
C LEU A 351 -7.66 6.42 39.85
N THR A 352 -7.58 7.30 38.85
CA THR A 352 -8.67 8.22 38.49
C THR A 352 -9.78 7.46 37.76
N SER A 353 -10.94 8.09 37.51
CA SER A 353 -12.00 7.52 36.65
C SER A 353 -11.49 7.22 35.24
N ASP A 354 -10.65 8.11 34.69
CA ASP A 354 -9.99 7.94 33.40
C ASP A 354 -8.91 6.84 33.45
N GLY A 355 -8.21 6.72 34.59
CA GLY A 355 -7.27 5.64 34.86
C GLY A 355 -7.91 4.25 34.81
N HIS A 356 -9.15 4.10 35.33
CA HIS A 356 -9.88 2.83 35.24
C HIS A 356 -10.24 2.48 33.79
N LYS A 357 -10.66 3.47 32.98
CA LYS A 357 -10.96 3.27 31.55
C LYS A 357 -9.68 2.91 30.77
N ALA A 358 -8.59 3.63 31.04
CA ALA A 358 -7.29 3.38 30.44
C ALA A 358 -6.75 1.99 30.82
N LEU A 359 -7.00 1.50 32.04
CA LEU A 359 -6.59 0.16 32.47
C LEU A 359 -7.26 -0.93 31.63
N SER A 360 -8.58 -0.83 31.43
CA SER A 360 -9.31 -1.78 30.60
C SER A 360 -8.79 -1.79 29.16
N GLY A 361 -8.50 -0.63 28.58
CA GLY A 361 -7.92 -0.52 27.25
C GLY A 361 -6.48 -1.06 27.17
N ALA A 362 -5.65 -0.75 28.18
CA ALA A 362 -4.27 -1.22 28.27
C ALA A 362 -4.17 -2.75 28.37
N LEU A 363 -5.05 -3.37 29.17
CA LEU A 363 -5.12 -4.83 29.29
C LEU A 363 -5.49 -5.49 27.96
N SER A 364 -6.52 -4.99 27.27
CA SER A 364 -6.92 -5.51 25.96
C SER A 364 -5.81 -5.39 24.92
N VAL A 365 -5.08 -4.27 24.88
CA VAL A 365 -3.94 -4.11 23.95
C VAL A 365 -2.80 -5.07 24.26
N LEU A 366 -2.46 -5.25 25.54
CA LEU A 366 -1.41 -6.18 25.95
C LEU A 366 -1.79 -7.64 25.70
N GLU A 367 -3.07 -7.99 25.89
CA GLU A 367 -3.62 -9.31 25.58
C GLU A 367 -3.58 -9.59 24.08
N SER A 368 -4.11 -8.69 23.24
CA SER A 368 -4.06 -8.83 21.78
C SER A 368 -2.64 -8.88 21.23
N MET A 369 -1.69 -8.16 21.84
CA MET A 369 -0.27 -8.25 21.48
C MET A 369 0.31 -9.62 21.89
N GLY A 370 -0.07 -10.14 23.05
CA GLY A 370 0.28 -11.49 23.49
C GLY A 370 -0.26 -12.57 22.56
N ASP A 371 -1.51 -12.45 22.13
CA ASP A 371 -2.15 -13.35 21.17
C ASP A 371 -1.45 -13.28 19.81
N PHE A 372 -1.20 -12.09 19.30
CA PHE A 372 -0.47 -11.89 18.03
C PHE A 372 0.93 -12.51 18.05
N VAL A 373 1.69 -12.31 19.13
CA VAL A 373 3.03 -12.91 19.28
C VAL A 373 2.92 -14.44 19.40
N SER A 374 1.88 -14.95 20.07
CA SER A 374 1.63 -16.38 20.22
C SER A 374 1.19 -17.03 18.90
N GLU A 375 0.37 -16.35 18.10
CA GLU A 375 -0.04 -16.77 16.75
C GLU A 375 1.15 -16.79 15.79
N LEU A 376 2.02 -15.77 15.83
CA LEU A 376 3.27 -15.77 15.06
C LEU A 376 4.24 -16.87 15.50
N ALA A 377 4.28 -17.20 16.78
CA ALA A 377 5.03 -18.34 17.29
C ALA A 377 4.41 -19.67 16.82
N ALA A 378 3.09 -19.78 16.76
CA ALA A 378 2.38 -20.94 16.23
C ALA A 378 2.60 -21.13 14.71
N TRP A 379 2.65 -20.06 13.93
CA TRP A 379 3.01 -20.09 12.49
C TRP A 379 4.44 -20.56 12.25
N ARG A 380 5.32 -20.42 13.24
CA ARG A 380 6.70 -20.90 13.18
C ARG A 380 6.80 -22.42 13.41
N ASP A 381 5.85 -23.02 14.11
CA ASP A 381 5.91 -24.42 14.53
C ASP A 381 5.15 -25.38 13.60
N THR A 382 4.32 -24.88 12.68
CA THR A 382 3.68 -25.70 11.63
C THR A 382 4.32 -25.47 10.26
N LEU A 383 5.20 -26.40 9.86
CA LEU A 383 5.77 -26.48 8.50
C LEU A 383 4.69 -26.95 7.50
N GLU A 384 3.99 -26.01 6.87
CA GLU A 384 2.97 -26.25 5.83
C GLU A 384 3.20 -25.38 4.57
N GLY A 385 2.66 -25.79 3.42
CA GLY A 385 2.75 -25.03 2.15
C GLY A 385 3.46 -25.76 1.01
N ASN A 386 3.78 -25.04 -0.06
CA ASN A 386 4.39 -25.61 -1.27
C ASN A 386 5.91 -25.37 -1.29
N ILE A 387 6.69 -26.40 -1.65
CA ILE A 387 8.15 -26.29 -1.87
C ILE A 387 8.47 -26.79 -3.27
N GLN A 388 9.07 -25.94 -4.10
CA GLN A 388 9.59 -26.29 -5.42
C GLN A 388 11.10 -26.56 -5.35
N MET A 389 11.49 -27.78 -5.75
CA MET A 389 12.87 -28.24 -5.71
C MET A 389 13.37 -28.62 -7.10
N SER A 390 14.65 -28.34 -7.37
CA SER A 390 15.36 -28.78 -8.58
C SER A 390 16.57 -29.66 -8.21
N CYS A 391 16.87 -30.67 -9.02
CA CYS A 391 18.05 -31.50 -8.84
C CYS A 391 18.58 -32.07 -10.17
N SER A 392 19.87 -32.44 -10.23
CA SER A 392 20.43 -33.18 -11.37
C SER A 392 19.79 -34.57 -11.52
N PHE A 393 19.77 -35.11 -12.74
CA PHE A 393 19.10 -36.41 -12.99
C PHE A 393 19.70 -37.55 -12.15
N GLY A 394 21.03 -37.66 -12.09
CA GLY A 394 21.71 -38.75 -11.39
C GLY A 394 21.50 -38.70 -9.87
N PHE A 395 21.73 -37.55 -9.25
CA PHE A 395 21.55 -37.40 -7.80
C PHE A 395 20.07 -37.50 -7.43
N GLY A 396 19.24 -36.81 -8.21
CA GLY A 396 17.80 -36.74 -8.01
C GLY A 396 17.08 -38.08 -8.10
N SER A 397 17.48 -38.95 -9.02
CA SER A 397 16.90 -40.29 -9.13
C SER A 397 17.43 -41.28 -8.08
N THR A 398 18.61 -41.04 -7.53
CA THR A 398 19.27 -41.96 -6.59
C THR A 398 18.93 -41.65 -5.13
N TYR A 399 18.94 -40.39 -4.73
CA TYR A 399 18.87 -40.00 -3.30
C TYR A 399 17.59 -39.27 -2.90
N MET A 400 16.97 -38.53 -3.83
CA MET A 400 15.77 -37.75 -3.49
C MET A 400 14.53 -38.60 -3.18
N PRO A 401 14.28 -39.79 -3.78
CA PRO A 401 13.07 -40.55 -3.48
C PRO A 401 12.93 -40.88 -1.99
N ASP A 402 13.98 -41.45 -1.38
CA ASP A 402 13.97 -41.83 0.04
C ASP A 402 13.92 -40.60 0.96
N ALA A 403 14.68 -39.55 0.63
CA ALA A 403 14.72 -38.33 1.42
C ALA A 403 13.37 -37.58 1.41
N LEU A 404 12.72 -37.48 0.24
CA LEU A 404 11.42 -36.82 0.12
C LEU A 404 10.29 -37.67 0.71
N SER A 405 10.39 -39.00 0.64
CA SER A 405 9.45 -39.90 1.34
C SER A 405 9.48 -39.65 2.85
N ALA A 406 10.68 -39.66 3.45
CA ALA A 406 10.84 -39.38 4.88
C ALA A 406 10.40 -37.96 5.27
N LEU A 407 10.59 -36.97 4.39
CA LEU A 407 10.15 -35.60 4.62
C LEU A 407 8.62 -35.48 4.60
N ALA A 408 7.97 -36.12 3.62
CA ALA A 408 6.51 -36.12 3.49
C ALA A 408 5.81 -36.82 4.65
N GLU A 409 6.38 -37.91 5.17
CA GLU A 409 5.87 -38.58 6.38
C GLU A 409 5.99 -37.68 7.62
N ARG A 410 7.10 -36.94 7.74
CA ARG A 410 7.34 -36.06 8.89
C ARG A 410 6.51 -34.78 8.84
N TYR A 411 6.22 -34.26 7.65
CA TYR A 411 5.49 -33.01 7.43
C TYR A 411 4.39 -33.18 6.37
N PRO A 412 3.24 -33.77 6.72
CA PRO A 412 2.19 -34.12 5.77
C PRO A 412 1.46 -32.91 5.17
N ALA A 413 1.63 -31.72 5.76
CA ALA A 413 1.06 -30.47 5.26
C ALA A 413 1.94 -29.77 4.20
N LEU A 414 3.11 -30.33 3.88
CA LEU A 414 3.97 -29.84 2.81
C LEU A 414 3.60 -30.49 1.47
N ASN A 415 3.43 -29.68 0.43
CA ASN A 415 3.34 -30.12 -0.95
C ASN A 415 4.70 -29.93 -1.62
N ILE A 416 5.38 -31.03 -1.94
CA ILE A 416 6.74 -30.98 -2.51
C ILE A 416 6.69 -31.29 -4.00
N LYS A 417 7.28 -30.41 -4.82
CA LYS A 417 7.43 -30.60 -6.26
C LYS A 417 8.92 -30.71 -6.60
N LEU A 418 9.37 -31.89 -7.04
CA LEU A 418 10.74 -32.11 -7.51
C LEU A 418 10.81 -32.10 -9.04
N THR A 419 11.71 -31.30 -9.59
CA THR A 419 12.06 -31.29 -11.02
C THR A 419 13.49 -31.78 -11.20
N LEU A 420 13.69 -32.77 -12.08
CA LEU A 420 15.02 -33.24 -12.43
C LEU A 420 15.51 -32.63 -13.74
N THR A 421 16.69 -32.02 -13.72
CA THR A 421 17.25 -31.34 -14.88
C THR A 421 18.78 -31.14 -14.78
N ASP A 422 19.46 -31.25 -15.92
CA ASP A 422 20.88 -30.92 -16.07
C ASP A 422 21.09 -29.61 -16.86
N ARG A 423 20.07 -28.75 -16.91
CA ARG A 423 20.21 -27.35 -17.37
C ARG A 423 20.48 -26.44 -16.18
N VAL A 424 21.04 -25.25 -16.46
CA VAL A 424 21.14 -24.19 -15.45
C VAL A 424 19.72 -23.66 -15.17
N VAL A 425 19.32 -23.67 -13.90
CA VAL A 425 18.02 -23.17 -13.43
C VAL A 425 18.21 -21.78 -12.81
N ASP A 426 17.35 -20.83 -13.17
CA ASP A 426 17.28 -19.56 -12.46
C ASP A 426 16.26 -19.68 -11.32
N LEU A 427 16.74 -19.68 -10.07
CA LEU A 427 15.89 -19.96 -8.90
C LEU A 427 14.78 -18.92 -8.74
N ILE A 428 15.04 -17.67 -9.14
CA ILE A 428 14.11 -16.56 -8.97
C ILE A 428 13.07 -16.58 -10.08
N GLU A 429 13.50 -16.60 -11.34
CA GLU A 429 12.57 -16.55 -12.48
C GLU A 429 11.68 -17.80 -12.56
N GLU A 430 12.20 -18.95 -12.15
CA GLU A 430 11.49 -20.23 -12.25
C GLU A 430 10.73 -20.61 -10.97
N GLY A 431 10.82 -19.79 -9.92
CA GLY A 431 10.14 -20.02 -8.65
C GLY A 431 10.57 -21.32 -7.97
N VAL A 432 11.88 -21.59 -7.96
CA VAL A 432 12.49 -22.76 -7.32
C VAL A 432 13.07 -22.34 -5.97
N ASP A 433 12.55 -22.92 -4.89
CA ASP A 433 12.97 -22.60 -3.52
C ASP A 433 14.34 -23.20 -3.18
N ILE A 434 14.64 -24.41 -3.70
CA ILE A 434 15.87 -25.15 -3.40
C ILE A 434 16.39 -25.88 -4.66
N GLU A 435 17.68 -25.71 -4.99
CA GLU A 435 18.37 -26.56 -5.97
C GLU A 435 19.47 -27.39 -5.31
N ILE A 436 19.46 -28.71 -5.56
CA ILE A 436 20.54 -29.62 -5.20
C ILE A 436 21.36 -29.94 -6.45
N ARG A 437 22.62 -29.52 -6.45
CA ARG A 437 23.49 -29.57 -7.61
C ARG A 437 24.83 -30.22 -7.30
N VAL A 438 25.41 -30.80 -8.35
CA VAL A 438 26.81 -31.25 -8.42
C VAL A 438 27.52 -30.25 -9.36
N GLY A 439 28.56 -29.57 -8.90
CA GLY A 439 29.19 -28.45 -9.62
C GLY A 439 29.45 -27.22 -8.72
N ASP A 440 30.58 -26.55 -8.92
CA ASP A 440 31.06 -25.40 -8.13
C ASP A 440 30.66 -24.00 -8.65
N ASP A 441 30.23 -23.86 -9.91
CA ASP A 441 29.91 -22.55 -10.51
C ASP A 441 28.52 -22.02 -10.05
N ILE A 442 28.43 -21.53 -8.80
CA ILE A 442 27.20 -20.95 -8.22
C ILE A 442 27.31 -19.43 -8.26
N LYS A 443 26.27 -18.75 -8.74
CA LYS A 443 26.19 -17.28 -8.66
C LYS A 443 26.25 -16.83 -7.18
N ASP A 444 27.04 -15.80 -6.87
CA ASP A 444 27.20 -15.24 -5.50
C ASP A 444 25.91 -14.76 -4.82
N LEU A 445 24.82 -14.65 -5.58
CA LEU A 445 23.51 -14.19 -5.13
C LEU A 445 22.72 -15.26 -4.35
N TYR A 446 23.19 -16.52 -4.31
CA TYR A 446 22.50 -17.61 -3.65
C TYR A 446 23.18 -18.03 -2.34
N ILE A 447 22.38 -18.44 -1.35
CA ILE A 447 22.89 -19.06 -0.13
C ILE A 447 23.26 -20.51 -0.48
N THR A 448 24.54 -20.86 -0.32
CA THR A 448 25.07 -22.18 -0.67
C THR A 448 25.46 -22.96 0.57
N ARG A 449 25.18 -24.27 0.56
CA ARG A 449 25.60 -25.20 1.60
C ARG A 449 26.13 -26.48 0.97
N GLN A 450 27.39 -26.81 1.25
CA GLN A 450 28.00 -28.06 0.79
C GLN A 450 27.34 -29.25 1.50
N LEU A 451 26.83 -30.21 0.72
CA LEU A 451 26.22 -31.45 1.25
C LEU A 451 27.23 -32.59 1.37
N SER A 452 28.06 -32.76 0.34
CA SER A 452 29.11 -33.79 0.27
C SER A 452 30.10 -33.43 -0.84
N THR A 453 31.26 -34.08 -0.84
CA THR A 453 32.18 -34.09 -1.99
C THR A 453 31.75 -35.16 -3.00
N ASN A 454 31.97 -34.89 -4.29
CA ASN A 454 31.69 -35.83 -5.37
C ASN A 454 32.99 -36.30 -6.06
N ASN A 455 33.32 -37.58 -5.90
CA ASN A 455 34.46 -38.19 -6.58
C ASN A 455 33.99 -38.82 -7.88
N ARG A 456 34.62 -38.53 -9.02
CA ARG A 456 34.32 -39.19 -10.31
C ARG A 456 35.44 -40.17 -10.65
N VAL A 457 35.05 -41.37 -11.09
CA VAL A 457 35.96 -42.46 -11.44
C VAL A 457 35.75 -42.90 -12.88
N LEU A 458 36.84 -43.38 -13.51
CA LEU A 458 36.79 -44.04 -14.80
C LEU A 458 36.47 -45.52 -14.61
N CYS A 459 35.50 -46.05 -15.36
CA CYS A 459 35.19 -47.47 -15.30
C CYS A 459 34.64 -48.00 -16.63
N ALA A 460 34.72 -49.32 -16.79
CA ALA A 460 34.20 -50.06 -17.94
C ALA A 460 33.79 -51.48 -17.53
N ALA A 461 32.93 -52.13 -18.32
CA ALA A 461 32.57 -53.53 -18.07
C ALA A 461 33.77 -54.47 -18.33
N PRO A 462 33.93 -55.56 -17.55
CA PRO A 462 34.99 -56.56 -17.77
C PRO A 462 35.05 -57.06 -19.22
N ASP A 463 33.90 -57.33 -19.83
CA ASP A 463 33.79 -57.81 -21.21
C ASP A 463 34.35 -56.82 -22.25
N TYR A 464 34.23 -55.52 -21.99
CA TYR A 464 34.83 -54.50 -22.85
C TYR A 464 36.35 -54.53 -22.73
N LEU A 465 36.86 -54.57 -21.48
CA LEU A 465 38.29 -54.60 -21.20
C LEU A 465 38.96 -55.87 -21.72
N ALA A 466 38.28 -57.02 -21.66
CA ALA A 466 38.77 -58.28 -22.24
C ALA A 466 38.94 -58.20 -23.77
N LYS A 467 38.07 -57.45 -24.46
CA LYS A 467 38.10 -57.30 -25.93
C LYS A 467 39.05 -56.20 -26.41
N HIS A 468 39.21 -55.14 -25.62
CA HIS A 468 39.89 -53.91 -26.05
C HIS A 468 41.16 -53.59 -25.27
N GLY A 469 41.50 -54.36 -24.24
CA GLY A 469 42.59 -54.07 -23.30
C GLY A 469 42.16 -53.12 -22.18
N THR A 470 43.02 -52.99 -21.16
CA THR A 470 42.83 -52.04 -20.06
C THR A 470 43.83 -50.89 -20.21
N PRO A 471 43.37 -49.62 -20.24
CA PRO A 471 44.27 -48.48 -20.36
C PRO A 471 45.15 -48.35 -19.11
N GLY A 472 46.45 -48.09 -19.30
CA GLY A 472 47.43 -47.94 -18.23
C GLY A 472 47.75 -46.48 -17.89
N ARG A 473 47.46 -45.54 -18.79
CA ARG A 473 47.62 -44.08 -18.61
C ARG A 473 46.49 -43.30 -19.28
N ILE A 474 46.28 -42.06 -18.86
CA ILE A 474 45.24 -41.15 -19.42
C ILE A 474 45.32 -41.05 -20.95
N ALA A 475 46.52 -41.01 -21.52
CA ALA A 475 46.71 -40.90 -22.97
C ALA A 475 46.19 -42.11 -23.77
N ASP A 476 46.06 -43.29 -23.14
CA ASP A 476 45.52 -44.49 -23.80
C ASP A 476 44.01 -44.36 -24.08
N LEU A 477 43.30 -43.47 -23.38
CA LEU A 477 41.87 -43.24 -23.58
C LEU A 477 41.52 -42.83 -25.02
N LYS A 478 42.46 -42.20 -25.75
CA LYS A 478 42.28 -41.83 -27.16
C LYS A 478 42.06 -43.04 -28.08
N SER A 479 42.62 -44.18 -27.72
CA SER A 479 42.49 -45.46 -28.45
C SER A 479 41.30 -46.30 -28.00
N HIS A 480 40.56 -45.87 -26.97
CA HIS A 480 39.38 -46.56 -26.47
C HIS A 480 38.09 -45.86 -26.87
N LYS A 481 37.00 -46.64 -26.86
CA LYS A 481 35.64 -46.10 -27.00
C LYS A 481 35.27 -45.46 -25.67
N CYS A 482 35.04 -44.16 -25.69
CA CYS A 482 34.54 -43.43 -24.54
C CYS A 482 33.07 -43.08 -24.75
N LEU A 483 32.31 -43.05 -23.66
CA LEU A 483 30.90 -42.69 -23.67
C LEU A 483 30.74 -41.36 -22.93
N VAL A 484 30.36 -40.32 -23.66
CA VAL A 484 30.33 -38.95 -23.15
C VAL A 484 28.95 -38.60 -22.60
N ILE A 485 28.94 -38.03 -21.40
CA ILE A 485 27.75 -37.47 -20.77
C ILE A 485 27.77 -35.95 -20.98
N GLN A 486 26.74 -35.41 -21.61
CA GLN A 486 26.59 -33.97 -21.84
C GLN A 486 25.77 -33.33 -20.72
N GLU A 487 26.45 -33.00 -19.63
CA GLU A 487 25.85 -32.34 -18.46
C GLU A 487 26.13 -30.83 -18.49
N ARG A 488 25.09 -30.01 -18.39
CA ARG A 488 25.18 -28.55 -18.21
C ARG A 488 26.13 -27.89 -19.24
N SER A 489 27.12 -27.15 -18.74
CA SER A 489 28.12 -26.39 -19.49
C SER A 489 29.38 -27.20 -19.80
N ALA A 490 29.41 -28.50 -19.52
CA ALA A 490 30.60 -29.32 -19.74
C ALA A 490 30.94 -29.41 -21.24
N GLN A 491 32.21 -29.22 -21.56
CA GLN A 491 32.68 -29.28 -22.95
C GLN A 491 32.58 -30.72 -23.47
N PHE A 492 31.94 -30.89 -24.63
CA PHE A 492 31.74 -32.21 -25.22
C PHE A 492 33.06 -32.90 -25.52
N GLY A 493 33.22 -34.14 -25.06
CA GLY A 493 34.39 -34.97 -25.35
C GLY A 493 35.68 -34.56 -24.63
N VAL A 494 35.58 -33.74 -23.58
CA VAL A 494 36.74 -33.32 -22.78
C VAL A 494 36.56 -33.80 -21.34
N TRP A 495 37.49 -34.65 -20.89
CA TRP A 495 37.54 -35.13 -19.50
C TRP A 495 38.71 -34.48 -18.77
N PRO A 496 38.47 -33.61 -17.78
CA PRO A 496 39.54 -33.03 -17.00
C PRO A 496 40.00 -34.04 -15.94
N LEU A 497 41.19 -34.60 -16.12
CA LEU A 497 41.75 -35.67 -15.29
C LEU A 497 43.09 -35.21 -14.69
N THR A 498 43.43 -35.69 -13.50
CA THR A 498 44.72 -35.48 -12.86
C THR A 498 45.24 -36.80 -12.29
N ASP A 499 46.54 -37.01 -12.35
CA ASP A 499 47.24 -38.13 -11.69
C ASP A 499 47.87 -37.71 -10.34
N GLY A 500 47.43 -36.56 -9.81
CA GLY A 500 47.99 -35.95 -8.60
C GLY A 500 49.19 -35.03 -8.85
N THR A 501 49.87 -35.16 -10.00
CA THR A 501 51.02 -34.30 -10.36
C THR A 501 50.67 -33.31 -11.47
N ASP A 502 50.04 -33.77 -12.55
CA ASP A 502 49.65 -32.95 -13.69
C ASP A 502 48.12 -32.97 -13.89
N SER A 503 47.57 -31.86 -14.38
CA SER A 503 46.15 -31.75 -14.78
C SER A 503 46.07 -31.77 -16.30
N VAL A 504 45.34 -32.74 -16.86
CA VAL A 504 45.23 -32.98 -18.30
C VAL A 504 43.77 -32.92 -18.75
N GLN A 505 43.52 -32.17 -19.82
CA GLN A 505 42.24 -32.21 -20.54
C GLN A 505 42.27 -33.37 -21.55
N ALA A 506 41.76 -34.53 -21.15
CA ALA A 506 41.73 -35.71 -22.00
C ALA A 506 40.62 -35.58 -23.05
N HIS A 507 41.03 -35.35 -24.30
CA HIS A 507 40.11 -35.36 -25.44
C HIS A 507 39.78 -36.79 -25.83
N VAL A 508 38.51 -37.17 -25.69
CA VAL A 508 38.00 -38.50 -25.97
C VAL A 508 37.06 -38.47 -27.18
N SER A 509 37.10 -39.53 -27.98
CA SER A 509 36.14 -39.73 -29.07
C SER A 509 34.94 -40.53 -28.57
N SER A 510 33.74 -40.11 -28.96
CA SER A 510 32.49 -40.71 -28.50
C SER A 510 31.60 -41.06 -29.68
N GLN A 511 31.25 -42.33 -29.83
CA GLN A 511 30.23 -42.77 -30.77
C GLN A 511 28.82 -42.63 -30.17
N LEU A 512 28.71 -42.81 -28.86
CA LEU A 512 27.45 -42.72 -28.11
C LEU A 512 27.57 -41.62 -27.07
N SER A 513 26.59 -40.73 -26.99
CA SER A 513 26.54 -39.69 -25.97
C SER A 513 25.09 -39.42 -25.56
N SER A 514 24.90 -38.92 -24.34
CA SER A 514 23.59 -38.55 -23.81
C SER A 514 23.74 -37.50 -22.72
N ASN A 515 22.71 -36.69 -22.51
CA ASN A 515 22.61 -35.81 -21.35
C ASN A 515 22.10 -36.53 -20.08
N ASN A 516 21.91 -37.85 -20.12
CA ASN A 516 21.47 -38.64 -18.98
C ASN A 516 22.52 -39.68 -18.61
N GLY A 517 23.07 -39.54 -17.41
CA GLY A 517 24.13 -40.43 -16.92
C GLY A 517 23.71 -41.90 -16.77
N SER A 518 22.46 -42.19 -16.43
CA SER A 518 21.96 -43.56 -16.30
C SER A 518 21.86 -44.27 -17.65
N VAL A 519 21.55 -43.54 -18.72
CA VAL A 519 21.59 -44.08 -20.11
C VAL A 519 23.03 -44.46 -20.47
N VAL A 520 23.98 -43.57 -20.20
CA VAL A 520 25.40 -43.80 -20.49
C VAL A 520 25.97 -44.94 -19.65
N LEU A 521 25.58 -45.04 -18.37
CA LEU A 521 25.92 -46.16 -17.50
C LEU A 521 25.39 -47.49 -18.03
N SER A 522 24.15 -47.52 -18.54
CA SER A 522 23.57 -48.72 -19.17
C SER A 522 24.38 -49.19 -20.38
N TRP A 523 24.90 -48.26 -21.19
CA TRP A 523 25.80 -48.61 -22.30
C TRP A 523 27.16 -49.14 -21.83
N ALA A 524 27.72 -48.56 -20.76
CA ALA A 524 28.97 -49.06 -20.17
C ALA A 524 28.82 -50.49 -19.64
N LEU A 525 27.73 -50.78 -18.93
CA LEU A 525 27.39 -52.11 -18.41
C LEU A 525 27.23 -53.16 -19.52
N LYS A 526 26.75 -52.73 -20.70
CA LYS A 526 26.67 -53.57 -21.91
C LYS A 526 27.99 -53.68 -22.69
N GLY A 527 29.07 -53.13 -22.15
CA GLY A 527 30.41 -53.21 -22.73
C GLY A 527 30.62 -52.33 -23.96
N HIS A 528 29.93 -51.19 -24.08
CA HIS A 528 30.12 -50.28 -25.22
C HIS A 528 31.31 -49.33 -25.09
N GLY A 529 31.89 -49.16 -23.90
CA GLY A 529 33.05 -48.30 -23.71
C GLY A 529 33.32 -47.91 -22.26
N ILE A 530 34.24 -46.97 -22.10
CA ILE A 530 34.67 -46.35 -20.85
C ILE A 530 33.78 -45.16 -20.51
N ILE A 531 33.42 -45.01 -19.23
CA ILE A 531 32.70 -43.85 -18.69
C ILE A 531 33.48 -43.16 -17.59
N LEU A 532 33.32 -41.84 -17.50
CA LEU A 532 33.69 -41.04 -16.32
C LEU A 532 32.43 -40.72 -15.53
N ARG A 533 32.25 -41.32 -14.35
CA ARG A 533 31.01 -41.20 -13.58
C ARG A 533 31.25 -41.00 -12.10
N SER A 534 30.31 -40.35 -11.42
CA SER A 534 30.33 -40.21 -9.97
C SER A 534 30.39 -41.57 -9.30
N GLN A 535 31.37 -41.73 -8.40
CA GLN A 535 31.66 -42.97 -7.68
C GLN A 535 30.41 -43.49 -6.99
N TRP A 536 29.63 -42.60 -6.36
CA TRP A 536 28.41 -42.99 -5.65
C TRP A 536 27.35 -43.67 -6.53
N GLU A 537 27.36 -43.46 -7.85
CA GLU A 537 26.43 -44.12 -8.77
C GLU A 537 26.95 -45.48 -9.24
N VAL A 538 28.26 -45.59 -9.46
CA VAL A 538 28.91 -46.79 -10.03
C VAL A 538 29.43 -47.76 -8.97
N GLN A 539 29.57 -47.34 -7.72
CA GLN A 539 30.16 -48.13 -6.63
C GLN A 539 29.48 -49.50 -6.47
N ARG A 540 28.14 -49.54 -6.58
CA ARG A 540 27.37 -50.79 -6.49
C ARG A 540 27.67 -51.76 -7.63
N HIS A 541 27.92 -51.24 -8.83
CA HIS A 541 28.23 -52.03 -10.02
C HIS A 541 29.68 -52.53 -9.96
N ILE A 542 30.59 -51.71 -9.43
CA ILE A 542 31.97 -52.11 -9.17
C ILE A 542 32.03 -53.22 -8.11
N ALA A 543 31.30 -53.06 -7.00
CA ALA A 543 31.25 -54.07 -5.94
C ALA A 543 30.68 -55.42 -6.41
N ARG A 544 29.79 -55.41 -7.41
CA ARG A 544 29.22 -56.62 -8.03
C ARG A 544 30.09 -57.20 -9.15
N GLY A 545 31.19 -56.53 -9.51
CA GLY A 545 32.06 -56.92 -10.62
C GLY A 545 31.46 -56.66 -12.01
N GLU A 546 30.36 -55.93 -12.11
CA GLU A 546 29.72 -55.55 -13.39
C GLU A 546 30.50 -54.44 -14.10
N LEU A 547 31.21 -53.62 -13.32
CA LEU A 547 32.17 -52.62 -13.80
C LEU A 547 33.50 -52.79 -13.07
N VAL A 548 34.58 -52.39 -13.73
CA VAL A 548 35.92 -52.34 -13.14
C VAL A 548 36.39 -50.90 -13.21
N GLN A 549 36.84 -50.36 -12.07
CA GLN A 549 37.51 -49.06 -12.03
C GLN A 549 38.85 -49.19 -12.75
N ILE A 550 39.11 -48.27 -13.67
CA ILE A 550 40.37 -48.17 -14.40
C ILE A 550 41.06 -46.87 -14.01
N LEU A 551 42.39 -46.84 -14.11
CA LEU A 551 43.20 -45.69 -13.70
C LEU A 551 42.82 -45.19 -12.29
N PRO A 552 42.94 -46.03 -11.24
CA PRO A 552 42.46 -45.69 -9.89
C PRO A 552 43.18 -44.49 -9.27
N ASP A 553 44.40 -44.21 -9.70
CA ASP A 553 45.20 -43.06 -9.27
C ASP A 553 44.83 -41.76 -10.01
N CYS A 554 43.87 -41.82 -10.95
CA CYS A 554 43.39 -40.65 -11.68
C CYS A 554 42.09 -40.11 -11.06
N GLU A 555 42.09 -38.82 -10.74
CA GLU A 555 40.92 -38.09 -10.28
C GLU A 555 40.42 -37.14 -11.37
N ALA A 556 39.11 -36.85 -11.40
CA ALA A 556 38.61 -35.79 -12.26
C ALA A 556 38.67 -34.44 -11.53
N LYS A 557 39.42 -33.46 -12.09
CA LYS A 557 39.45 -32.08 -11.57
C LYS A 557 38.40 -31.21 -12.27
N GLY A 558 37.64 -30.40 -11.55
CA GLY A 558 36.90 -29.27 -12.13
C GLY A 558 35.47 -29.58 -12.59
N LEU A 559 34.86 -30.63 -12.05
CA LEU A 559 33.42 -30.91 -12.17
C LEU A 559 32.89 -31.31 -10.78
N TYR A 560 33.14 -30.47 -9.77
CA TYR A 560 32.98 -30.82 -8.35
C TYR A 560 31.58 -30.53 -7.83
#